data_AF-A0A852Z882-F1
#
_entry.id   AF-A0A852Z882-F1
#
_cell.length_a   1.000
_cell.length_b   1.000
_cell.length_c   1.000
_cell.angle_alpha   90.00
_cell.angle_beta   90.00
_cell.angle_gamma   90.00
#
_symmetry.space_group_name_H-M   'P 1'
#
loop_
_entity.id
_entity.type
_entity.pdbx_description
1 polymer ?
#
loop_
_entity_poly.entity_id
_entity_poly.type
_entity_poly.pdbx_seq_one_letter_code
_entity_poly.pdbx_strand_id
1 'polypeptide(L)'
;MTHLIVALLAGALGTLLGLSFRRSSGESTRGWCEERRTSPAAGTVPNGEQPSNQHRNRDRWLCELNRCEQAVRRAVRAADTVSSLPVRRGLRQVVYRMDAELPTVRTLVELGREFDSAAPEANPGGDGAVPPEQESSSRRATSRRLHRQVREASAVFTSFADRLTEVVAELGAEADPDHAQTRIAGLRARFPLLPSMSEILAGREERTRPRSTPEAEALVETR
;
A
#
# COMPACT_ATOMS: atom_id res chain seq x y z
N MET A 1 8.93 -16.29 -32.04
CA MET A 1 7.71 -15.50 -31.73
C MET A 1 7.46 -15.50 -30.22
N THR A 2 8.31 -14.81 -29.47
CA THR A 2 8.30 -14.82 -27.98
C THR A 2 8.72 -13.47 -27.38
N HIS A 3 8.68 -12.38 -28.17
CA HIS A 3 9.07 -11.03 -27.74
C HIS A 3 8.05 -9.94 -28.09
N LEU A 4 6.78 -10.31 -28.29
CA LEU A 4 5.69 -9.38 -28.66
C LEU A 4 4.53 -9.35 -27.66
N ILE A 5 4.77 -9.68 -26.38
CA ILE A 5 3.74 -9.63 -25.32
C ILE A 5 4.14 -8.70 -24.15
N VAL A 6 5.38 -8.19 -24.11
CA VAL A 6 5.87 -7.35 -22.99
C VAL A 6 5.57 -5.85 -23.17
N ALA A 7 5.02 -5.43 -24.32
CA ALA A 7 4.81 -4.01 -24.64
C ALA A 7 3.35 -3.52 -24.57
N LEU A 8 2.41 -4.29 -24.00
CA LEU A 8 0.96 -3.95 -24.03
C LEU A 8 0.28 -3.96 -22.66
N LEU A 9 1.00 -3.59 -21.59
CA LEU A 9 0.44 -3.34 -20.26
C LEU A 9 0.90 -1.99 -19.67
N ALA A 10 1.18 -1.02 -20.53
CA ALA A 10 1.30 0.39 -20.16
C ALA A 10 0.13 1.15 -20.81
N GLY A 11 -0.89 1.45 -20.02
CA GLY A 11 -1.97 2.38 -20.40
C GLY A 11 -3.23 1.72 -20.96
N ALA A 12 -4.12 1.27 -20.07
CA ALA A 12 -5.59 1.40 -20.18
C ALA A 12 -6.29 0.47 -19.17
N LEU A 13 -6.39 0.89 -17.90
CA LEU A 13 -7.47 0.44 -17.00
C LEU A 13 -7.67 1.43 -15.83
N GLY A 14 -7.48 2.71 -16.13
CA GLY A 14 -8.13 3.80 -15.41
C GLY A 14 -9.45 4.08 -16.13
N THR A 15 -10.56 4.11 -15.39
CA THR A 15 -11.95 4.39 -15.78
C THR A 15 -12.83 3.17 -16.05
N LEU A 16 -13.36 2.56 -14.97
CA LEU A 16 -14.77 2.13 -14.85
C LEU A 16 -14.95 1.37 -13.52
N LEU A 17 -15.20 2.12 -12.44
CA LEU A 17 -16.07 1.76 -11.30
C LEU A 17 -16.19 2.97 -10.37
N GLY A 18 -16.59 4.09 -10.97
CA GLY A 18 -17.36 5.11 -10.26
C GLY A 18 -18.82 4.70 -10.28
N LEU A 19 -19.53 4.98 -9.19
CA LEU A 19 -20.94 4.70 -8.92
C LEU A 19 -21.20 3.32 -8.28
N SER A 20 -21.06 3.24 -6.95
CA SER A 20 -22.19 2.98 -6.04
C SER A 20 -21.68 2.51 -4.68
N PHE A 21 -21.52 3.44 -3.73
CA PHE A 21 -21.89 3.19 -2.33
C PHE A 21 -22.10 4.54 -1.64
N ARG A 22 -23.27 5.12 -1.91
CA ARG A 22 -23.87 6.18 -1.12
C ARG A 22 -24.88 5.51 -0.20
N ARG A 23 -24.50 5.16 1.04
CA ARG A 23 -25.46 5.13 2.16
C ARG A 23 -24.80 4.97 3.53
N SER A 24 -25.16 5.92 4.39
CA SER A 24 -25.42 5.76 5.82
C SER A 24 -24.24 5.49 6.74
N SER A 25 -23.67 6.55 7.30
CA SER A 25 -23.19 6.50 8.68
C SER A 25 -23.97 7.54 9.47
N GLY A 26 -24.85 7.01 10.32
CA GLY A 26 -25.64 7.78 11.26
C GLY A 26 -24.75 8.40 12.33
N GLU A 27 -25.04 9.65 12.62
CA GLU A 27 -25.18 10.23 13.96
C GLU A 27 -24.70 9.33 15.12
N SER A 28 -23.42 9.46 15.48
CA SER A 28 -22.97 9.13 16.83
C SER A 28 -23.01 10.41 17.65
N THR A 29 -24.00 10.46 18.51
CA THR A 29 -24.26 11.46 19.53
C THR A 29 -23.05 11.78 20.39
N ARG A 30 -22.99 13.07 20.73
CA ARG A 30 -22.16 13.71 21.75
C ARG A 30 -22.23 12.94 23.07
N GLY A 31 -21.09 12.44 23.53
CA GLY A 31 -20.82 12.15 24.93
C GLY A 31 -19.97 13.27 25.52
N TRP A 32 -20.62 14.32 26.00
CA TRP A 32 -20.04 15.28 26.93
C TRP A 32 -19.51 14.54 28.16
N CYS A 33 -18.23 14.71 28.47
CA CYS A 33 -17.69 14.44 29.80
C CYS A 33 -16.93 15.69 30.22
N GLU A 34 -17.70 16.66 30.70
CA GLU A 34 -17.22 17.76 31.51
C GLU A 34 -17.04 17.25 32.95
N GLU A 35 -16.18 17.93 33.71
CA GLU A 35 -16.00 17.86 35.17
C GLU A 35 -14.79 17.06 35.68
N ARG A 36 -13.64 17.74 35.77
CA ARG A 36 -13.23 18.44 37.02
C ARG A 36 -11.92 19.19 36.83
N ARG A 37 -11.99 20.52 37.06
CA ARG A 37 -10.82 21.32 37.45
C ARG A 37 -10.39 20.88 38.85
N THR A 38 -9.12 20.55 39.00
CA THR A 38 -8.35 20.88 40.19
C THR A 38 -6.88 20.93 39.81
N SER A 39 -6.35 22.15 39.70
CA SER A 39 -4.91 22.41 39.67
C SER A 39 -4.50 22.74 41.10
N PRO A 40 -3.39 22.19 41.59
CA PRO A 40 -2.35 23.11 42.03
C PRO A 40 -0.91 22.65 41.71
N ALA A 41 -0.11 23.66 41.38
CA ALA A 41 1.29 23.88 41.75
C ALA A 41 2.38 22.87 41.35
N ALA A 42 3.26 23.37 40.46
CA ALA A 42 4.71 23.29 40.54
C ALA A 42 5.33 21.90 40.83
N GLY A 43 5.35 21.08 39.79
CA GLY A 43 6.31 19.99 39.64
C GLY A 43 7.22 20.29 38.46
N THR A 44 8.51 20.45 38.73
CA THR A 44 9.61 20.56 37.77
C THR A 44 9.40 19.57 36.62
N VAL A 45 9.12 20.07 35.41
CA VAL A 45 9.02 19.23 34.21
C VAL A 45 10.41 18.66 33.94
N PRO A 46 10.65 17.34 34.05
CA PRO A 46 11.88 16.79 33.52
C PRO A 46 11.86 17.06 32.03
N ASN A 47 12.91 17.75 31.56
CA ASN A 47 13.19 18.06 30.18
C ASN A 47 12.92 16.81 29.33
N GLY A 48 11.72 16.75 28.74
CA GLY A 48 11.26 15.58 28.03
C GLY A 48 12.12 15.47 26.78
N GLU A 49 13.05 14.51 26.80
CA GLU A 49 13.74 14.04 25.61
C GLU A 49 12.68 13.84 24.53
N GLN A 50 12.66 14.78 23.59
CA GLN A 50 11.71 14.80 22.50
C GLN A 50 11.93 13.49 21.75
N PRO A 51 10.99 12.52 21.81
CA PRO A 51 11.23 11.20 21.28
C PRO A 51 11.60 11.37 19.81
N SER A 52 12.84 11.01 19.50
CA SER A 52 13.48 11.31 18.24
C SER A 52 12.54 10.88 17.11
N ASN A 53 12.26 11.80 16.18
CA ASN A 53 11.36 11.55 15.04
C ASN A 53 11.76 10.29 14.22
N GLN A 54 12.99 9.79 14.41
CA GLN A 54 13.46 8.51 13.88
C GLN A 54 12.68 7.30 14.41
N HIS A 55 12.29 7.24 15.70
CA HIS A 55 11.48 6.13 16.21
C HIS A 55 10.08 6.11 15.58
N ARG A 56 9.41 7.27 15.50
CA ARG A 56 8.08 7.37 14.87
C ARG A 56 8.08 6.92 13.40
N ASN A 57 9.14 7.21 12.64
CA ASN A 57 9.25 6.78 11.24
C ASN A 57 9.67 5.31 11.11
N ARG A 58 10.31 4.71 12.11
CA ARG A 58 10.62 3.28 12.10
C ARG A 58 9.36 2.43 12.29
N ASP A 59 8.42 2.93 13.08
CA ASP A 59 7.20 2.21 13.43
C ASP A 59 6.17 2.14 12.29
N ARG A 60 6.12 3.16 11.41
CA ARG A 60 5.14 3.20 10.32
C ARG A 60 5.31 2.08 9.29
N TRP A 61 6.56 1.74 8.95
CA TRP A 61 6.83 0.68 7.98
C TRP A 61 6.48 -0.70 8.52
N LEU A 62 6.80 -0.93 9.81
CA LEU A 62 6.43 -2.16 10.50
C LEU A 62 4.91 -2.27 10.67
N CYS A 63 4.20 -1.15 10.85
CA CYS A 63 2.74 -1.15 10.87
C CYS A 63 2.15 -1.71 9.58
N GLU A 64 2.67 -1.31 8.41
CA GLU A 64 2.19 -1.83 7.12
C GLU A 64 2.53 -3.31 6.91
N LEU A 65 3.73 -3.76 7.28
CA LEU A 65 4.06 -5.18 7.27
C LEU A 65 3.11 -5.99 8.16
N ASN A 66 2.92 -5.54 9.40
CA ASN A 66 2.06 -6.22 10.37
C ASN A 66 0.60 -6.32 9.88
N ARG A 67 0.10 -5.30 9.19
CA ARG A 67 -1.24 -5.35 8.56
C ARG A 67 -1.33 -6.45 7.51
N CYS A 68 -0.36 -6.52 6.60
CA CYS A 68 -0.32 -7.55 5.56
C CYS A 68 -0.24 -8.95 6.16
N GLU A 69 0.67 -9.19 7.12
CA GLU A 69 0.78 -10.49 7.76
C GLU A 69 -0.48 -10.88 8.53
N GLN A 70 -1.10 -9.93 9.24
CA GLN A 70 -2.35 -10.17 9.94
C GLN A 70 -3.49 -10.49 8.97
N ALA A 71 -3.52 -9.86 7.80
CA ALA A 71 -4.50 -10.15 6.75
C ALA A 71 -4.34 -11.59 6.23
N VAL A 72 -3.12 -12.05 5.97
CA VAL A 72 -2.86 -13.46 5.60
C VAL A 72 -3.32 -14.40 6.70
N ARG A 73 -2.95 -14.15 7.97
CA ARG A 73 -3.36 -14.98 9.11
C ARG A 73 -4.89 -15.08 9.24
N ARG A 74 -5.62 -13.97 9.01
CA ARG A 74 -7.09 -13.97 9.00
C ARG A 74 -7.65 -14.80 7.84
N ALA A 75 -7.09 -14.65 6.63
CA ALA A 75 -7.51 -15.41 5.46
C ALA A 75 -7.28 -16.92 5.62
N VAL A 76 -6.15 -17.34 6.21
CA VAL A 76 -5.88 -18.76 6.57
C VAL A 76 -6.98 -19.28 7.47
N ARG A 77 -7.26 -18.58 8.59
CA ARG A 77 -8.27 -19.00 9.56
C ARG A 77 -9.66 -19.08 8.93
N ALA A 78 -10.02 -18.11 8.08
CA ALA A 78 -11.29 -18.13 7.37
C ALA A 78 -11.39 -19.34 6.43
N ALA A 79 -10.37 -19.61 5.61
CA ALA A 79 -10.38 -20.76 4.71
C ALA A 79 -10.52 -22.09 5.48
N ASP A 80 -9.95 -22.18 6.69
CA ASP A 80 -10.01 -23.38 7.52
C ASP A 80 -11.37 -23.64 8.18
N THR A 81 -12.27 -22.64 8.28
CA THR A 81 -13.63 -22.86 8.81
C THR A 81 -14.57 -23.55 7.82
N VAL A 82 -14.22 -23.57 6.53
CA VAL A 82 -15.05 -24.19 5.49
C VAL A 82 -15.07 -25.70 5.66
N SER A 83 -16.26 -26.30 5.80
CA SER A 83 -16.43 -27.75 6.00
C SER A 83 -16.08 -28.56 4.75
N SER A 84 -16.51 -28.10 3.57
CA SER A 84 -16.26 -28.76 2.29
C SER A 84 -14.76 -28.81 1.95
N LEU A 85 -14.18 -30.01 1.91
CA LEU A 85 -12.78 -30.25 1.59
C LEU A 85 -12.35 -29.68 0.21
N PRO A 86 -13.08 -29.90 -0.91
CA PRO A 86 -12.66 -29.34 -2.20
C PRO A 86 -12.67 -27.81 -2.23
N VAL A 87 -13.67 -27.17 -1.60
CA VAL A 87 -13.77 -25.71 -1.49
C VAL A 87 -12.61 -25.18 -0.63
N ARG A 88 -12.36 -25.80 0.53
CA ARG A 88 -11.25 -25.45 1.43
C ARG A 88 -9.90 -25.55 0.73
N ARG A 89 -9.65 -26.63 -0.04
CA ARG A 89 -8.43 -26.76 -0.86
C ARG A 89 -8.33 -25.62 -1.89
N GLY A 90 -9.45 -25.28 -2.52
CA GLY A 90 -9.52 -24.21 -3.50
C GLY A 90 -9.12 -22.85 -2.92
N LEU A 91 -9.65 -22.52 -1.74
CA LEU A 91 -9.35 -21.29 -0.99
C LEU A 91 -7.92 -21.28 -0.47
N ARG A 92 -7.42 -22.42 0.06
CA ARG A 92 -6.03 -22.52 0.51
C ARG A 92 -5.04 -22.18 -0.59
N GLN A 93 -5.30 -22.54 -1.84
CA GLN A 93 -4.43 -22.13 -2.96
C GLN A 93 -4.39 -20.61 -3.15
N VAL A 94 -5.48 -19.89 -2.89
CA VAL A 94 -5.50 -18.41 -2.90
C VAL A 94 -4.67 -17.86 -1.74
N VAL A 95 -4.85 -18.43 -0.55
CA VAL A 95 -4.10 -18.04 0.65
C VAL A 95 -2.60 -18.33 0.52
N TYR A 96 -2.21 -19.44 -0.11
CA TYR A 96 -0.81 -19.72 -0.41
C TYR A 96 -0.19 -18.66 -1.33
N ARG A 97 -0.95 -18.17 -2.32
CA ARG A 97 -0.48 -17.05 -3.16
C ARG A 97 -0.34 -15.77 -2.33
N MET A 98 -1.27 -15.48 -1.43
CA MET A 98 -1.15 -14.35 -0.50
C MET A 98 0.11 -14.44 0.36
N ASP A 99 0.37 -15.60 0.95
CA ASP A 99 1.54 -15.81 1.81
C ASP A 99 2.86 -15.68 1.03
N ALA A 100 2.88 -16.14 -0.22
CA ALA A 100 4.04 -16.04 -1.10
C ALA A 100 4.42 -14.58 -1.44
N GLU A 101 3.52 -13.61 -1.26
CA GLU A 101 3.81 -12.19 -1.45
C GLU A 101 4.46 -11.52 -0.21
N LEU A 102 4.36 -12.14 0.98
CA LEU A 102 4.89 -11.56 2.22
C LEU A 102 6.41 -11.32 2.19
N PRO A 103 7.26 -12.20 1.63
CA PRO A 103 8.68 -11.92 1.45
C PRO A 103 8.93 -10.61 0.69
N THR A 104 8.18 -10.35 -0.39
CA THR A 104 8.29 -9.10 -1.16
C THR A 104 7.91 -7.88 -0.31
N VAL A 105 6.84 -7.98 0.49
CA VAL A 105 6.43 -6.90 1.41
C VAL A 105 7.52 -6.62 2.46
N ARG A 106 8.14 -7.68 3.02
CA ARG A 106 9.23 -7.54 3.99
C ARG A 106 10.42 -6.80 3.37
N THR A 107 10.84 -7.20 2.18
CA THR A 107 11.93 -6.53 1.44
C THR A 107 11.62 -5.04 1.18
N LEU A 108 10.40 -4.71 0.75
CA LEU A 108 9.98 -3.32 0.54
C LEU A 108 10.05 -2.48 1.82
N VAL A 109 9.61 -3.07 2.93
CA VAL A 109 9.62 -2.43 4.25
C VAL A 109 11.04 -2.24 4.76
N GLU A 110 11.92 -3.22 4.58
CA GLU A 110 13.34 -3.12 4.93
C GLU A 110 14.04 -2.02 4.13
N LEU A 111 13.88 -2.01 2.81
CA LEU A 111 14.43 -0.96 1.95
C LEU A 111 13.88 0.43 2.34
N GLY A 112 12.58 0.54 2.58
CA GLY A 112 11.97 1.79 3.05
C GLY A 112 12.57 2.29 4.37
N ARG A 113 12.90 1.36 5.28
CA ARG A 113 13.58 1.68 6.54
C ARG A 113 15.02 2.11 6.34
N GLU A 114 15.77 1.46 5.43
CA GLU A 114 17.14 1.87 5.08
C GLU A 114 17.17 3.27 4.46
N PHE A 115 16.24 3.57 3.57
CA PHE A 115 16.06 4.90 2.97
C PHE A 115 15.75 6.00 4.00
N ASP A 116 15.07 5.68 5.10
CA ASP A 116 14.82 6.60 6.20
C ASP A 116 16.00 6.71 7.18
N SER A 117 16.80 5.64 7.30
CA SER A 117 17.82 5.52 8.35
C SER A 117 19.19 6.02 7.92
N ALA A 118 19.53 5.98 6.62
CA ALA A 118 20.82 6.55 6.20
C ALA A 118 20.83 8.04 6.59
N ALA A 119 21.74 8.47 7.45
CA ALA A 119 21.86 9.88 7.76
C ALA A 119 22.29 10.63 6.49
N PRO A 120 22.08 11.96 6.40
CA PRO A 120 22.94 12.76 5.53
C PRO A 120 24.35 12.60 6.08
N GLU A 121 25.18 11.81 5.41
CA GLU A 121 26.60 11.77 5.74
C GLU A 121 27.12 13.19 5.57
N ALA A 122 27.53 13.79 6.68
CA ALA A 122 28.16 15.10 6.68
C ALA A 122 29.54 14.93 6.05
N ASN A 123 29.59 14.93 4.72
CA ASN A 123 30.83 15.03 3.96
C ASN A 123 31.34 16.47 4.10
N PRO A 124 32.35 16.73 4.95
CA PRO A 124 32.89 18.07 5.13
C PRO A 124 34.05 18.20 4.14
N GLY A 125 33.80 18.62 2.88
CA GLY A 125 34.91 18.95 1.99
C GLY A 125 34.72 18.90 0.47
N GLY A 126 33.49 18.76 -0.05
CA GLY A 126 33.26 18.74 -1.51
C GLY A 126 32.98 20.12 -2.09
N ASP A 127 34.00 20.76 -2.68
CA ASP A 127 33.88 21.97 -3.51
C ASP A 127 32.96 21.68 -4.71
N GLY A 128 31.70 22.12 -4.64
CA GLY A 128 30.67 21.86 -5.66
C GLY A 128 29.33 21.32 -5.12
N ALA A 129 29.15 21.30 -3.79
CA ALA A 129 28.00 20.73 -3.12
C ALA A 129 26.66 21.43 -3.43
N VAL A 130 25.67 20.63 -3.85
CA VAL A 130 24.24 20.96 -3.70
C VAL A 130 24.00 21.34 -2.23
N PRO A 131 23.25 22.42 -1.93
CA PRO A 131 22.98 22.79 -0.55
C PRO A 131 22.43 21.58 0.23
N PRO A 132 22.99 21.24 1.41
CA PRO A 132 22.64 20.03 2.17
C PRO A 132 21.14 19.96 2.53
N GLU A 133 20.48 21.12 2.55
CA GLU A 133 19.04 21.24 2.74
C GLU A 133 18.20 20.73 1.54
N GLN A 134 18.67 20.92 0.30
CA GLN A 134 17.97 20.45 -0.90
C GLN A 134 18.03 18.93 -1.04
N GLU A 135 19.20 18.32 -0.79
CA GLU A 135 19.35 16.87 -0.82
C GLU A 135 18.51 16.18 0.27
N SER A 136 18.54 16.74 1.48
CA SER A 136 17.70 16.30 2.60
C SER A 136 16.20 16.43 2.32
N SER A 137 15.77 17.44 1.56
CA SER A 137 14.38 17.66 1.17
C SER A 137 13.92 16.66 0.10
N SER A 138 14.71 16.49 -0.95
CA SER A 138 14.45 15.54 -2.05
C SER A 138 14.36 14.10 -1.53
N ARG A 139 15.25 13.72 -0.62
CA ARG A 139 15.23 12.41 0.03
C ARG A 139 13.99 12.20 0.88
N ARG A 140 13.59 13.18 1.70
CA ARG A 140 12.35 13.12 2.50
C ARG A 140 11.12 13.02 1.60
N ALA A 141 11.08 13.73 0.47
CA ALA A 141 10.00 13.64 -0.50
C ALA A 141 9.92 12.23 -1.11
N THR A 142 11.06 11.65 -1.45
CA THR A 142 11.17 10.28 -2.01
C THR A 142 10.70 9.23 -1.01
N SER A 143 11.18 9.29 0.24
CA SER A 143 10.74 8.40 1.33
C SER A 143 9.22 8.48 1.56
N ARG A 144 8.66 9.70 1.62
CA ARG A 144 7.20 9.88 1.77
C ARG A 144 6.40 9.28 0.63
N ARG A 145 6.92 9.38 -0.60
CA ARG A 145 6.29 8.79 -1.79
C ARG A 145 6.33 7.26 -1.74
N LEU A 146 7.50 6.69 -1.47
CA LEU A 146 7.66 5.24 -1.35
C LEU A 146 6.73 4.68 -0.26
N HIS A 147 6.69 5.35 0.90
CA HIS A 147 5.81 4.96 1.99
C HIS A 147 4.33 5.01 1.59
N ARG A 148 3.92 6.03 0.82
CA ARG A 148 2.55 6.13 0.29
C ARG A 148 2.23 4.95 -0.63
N GLN A 149 3.13 4.62 -1.56
CA GLN A 149 2.93 3.49 -2.48
C GLN A 149 2.83 2.15 -1.74
N VAL A 150 3.71 1.92 -0.75
CA VAL A 150 3.66 0.70 0.08
C VAL A 150 2.37 0.64 0.88
N ARG A 151 1.92 1.76 1.45
CA ARG A 151 0.63 1.84 2.16
C ARG A 151 -0.56 1.58 1.25
N GLU A 152 -0.56 2.11 0.02
CA GLU A 152 -1.61 1.85 -0.97
C GLU A 152 -1.64 0.38 -1.38
N ALA A 153 -0.48 -0.23 -1.65
CA ALA A 153 -0.38 -1.65 -1.94
C ALA A 153 -0.83 -2.53 -0.76
N SER A 154 -0.43 -2.18 0.47
CA SER A 154 -0.88 -2.80 1.72
C SER A 154 -2.42 -2.71 1.87
N ALA A 155 -3.00 -1.56 1.57
CA ALA A 155 -4.46 -1.38 1.62
C ALA A 155 -5.20 -2.27 0.61
N VAL A 156 -4.69 -2.38 -0.62
CA VAL A 156 -5.26 -3.28 -1.65
C VAL A 156 -5.12 -4.74 -1.22
N PHE A 157 -3.96 -5.14 -0.71
CA PHE A 157 -3.70 -6.51 -0.24
C PHE A 157 -4.62 -6.89 0.92
N THR A 158 -4.75 -6.02 1.92
CA THR A 158 -5.63 -6.23 3.08
C THR A 158 -7.10 -6.27 2.69
N SER A 159 -7.55 -5.39 1.79
CA SER A 159 -8.92 -5.42 1.25
C SER A 159 -9.23 -6.71 0.50
N PHE A 160 -8.25 -7.27 -0.22
CA PHE A 160 -8.42 -8.58 -0.85
C PHE A 160 -8.61 -9.70 0.19
N ALA A 161 -7.85 -9.68 1.29
CA ALA A 161 -8.03 -10.63 2.39
C ALA A 161 -9.41 -10.54 3.04
N ASP A 162 -9.92 -9.32 3.21
CA ASP A 162 -11.27 -9.07 3.71
C ASP A 162 -12.31 -9.64 2.73
N ARG A 163 -12.14 -9.42 1.43
CA ARG A 163 -13.01 -9.99 0.39
C ARG A 163 -12.98 -11.53 0.38
N LEU A 164 -11.83 -12.15 0.59
CA LEU A 164 -11.73 -13.60 0.73
C LEU A 164 -12.56 -14.09 1.93
N THR A 165 -12.48 -13.36 3.05
CA THR A 165 -13.24 -13.69 4.26
C THR A 165 -14.75 -13.54 4.04
N GLU A 166 -15.19 -12.51 3.30
CA GLU A 166 -16.58 -12.35 2.87
C GLU A 166 -17.04 -13.55 2.02
N VAL A 167 -16.25 -13.95 1.02
CA VAL A 167 -16.57 -15.10 0.17
C VAL A 167 -16.67 -16.39 1.00
N VAL A 168 -15.78 -16.59 1.97
CA VAL A 168 -15.89 -17.73 2.90
C VAL A 168 -17.23 -17.73 3.64
N ALA A 169 -17.67 -16.58 4.14
CA ALA A 169 -18.95 -16.47 4.85
C ALA A 169 -20.14 -16.78 3.92
N GLU A 170 -20.10 -16.27 2.68
CA GLU A 170 -21.12 -16.55 1.66
C GLU A 170 -21.15 -18.04 1.29
N LEU A 171 -19.98 -18.67 1.13
CA LEU A 171 -19.87 -20.10 0.84
C LEU A 171 -20.39 -21.00 1.96
N GLY A 172 -20.34 -20.54 3.21
CA GLY A 172 -20.94 -21.25 4.33
C GLY A 172 -22.48 -21.29 4.28
N ALA A 173 -23.10 -20.33 3.60
CA ALA A 173 -24.54 -20.26 3.40
C ALA A 173 -25.00 -20.93 2.09
N GLU A 174 -24.08 -21.16 1.15
CA GLU A 174 -24.36 -21.71 -0.18
C GLU A 174 -24.27 -23.24 -0.19
N ALA A 175 -25.31 -23.93 -0.70
CA ALA A 175 -25.31 -25.39 -0.82
C ALA A 175 -24.75 -25.89 -2.17
N ASP A 176 -24.62 -25.00 -3.17
CA ASP A 176 -24.22 -25.35 -4.54
C ASP A 176 -22.69 -25.39 -4.72
N PRO A 177 -22.10 -26.56 -5.01
CA PRO A 177 -20.66 -26.70 -5.23
C PRO A 177 -20.16 -26.00 -6.51
N ASP A 178 -20.97 -25.86 -7.56
CA ASP A 178 -20.54 -25.26 -8.83
C ASP A 178 -20.45 -23.74 -8.71
N HIS A 179 -21.43 -23.15 -8.01
CA HIS A 179 -21.38 -21.74 -7.65
C HIS A 179 -20.17 -21.42 -6.75
N ALA A 180 -19.86 -22.32 -5.81
CA ALA A 180 -18.68 -22.19 -4.96
C ALA A 180 -17.38 -22.17 -5.76
N GLN A 181 -17.21 -23.09 -6.72
CA GLN A 181 -16.02 -23.11 -7.57
C GLN A 181 -15.89 -21.85 -8.44
N THR A 182 -17.01 -21.35 -8.97
CA THR A 182 -17.04 -20.11 -9.75
C THR A 182 -16.54 -18.91 -8.92
N ARG A 183 -16.96 -18.79 -7.67
CA ARG A 183 -16.48 -17.73 -6.77
C ARG A 183 -15.00 -17.85 -6.44
N ILE A 184 -14.51 -19.07 -6.19
CA ILE A 184 -13.08 -19.32 -5.94
C ILE A 184 -12.25 -18.96 -7.18
N ALA A 185 -12.71 -19.32 -8.38
CA ALA A 185 -12.06 -18.94 -9.63
C ALA A 185 -12.00 -17.41 -9.79
N GLY A 186 -13.08 -16.71 -9.45
CA GLY A 186 -13.12 -15.24 -9.42
C GLY A 186 -12.11 -14.62 -8.45
N LEU A 187 -11.94 -15.19 -7.24
CA LEU A 187 -10.92 -14.75 -6.29
C LEU A 187 -9.50 -14.93 -6.85
N ARG A 188 -9.22 -16.06 -7.50
CA ARG A 188 -7.91 -16.34 -8.10
C ARG A 188 -7.55 -15.38 -9.23
N ALA A 189 -8.53 -15.07 -10.08
CA ALA A 189 -8.36 -14.17 -11.21
C ALA A 189 -8.12 -12.72 -10.75
N ARG A 190 -8.74 -12.32 -9.64
CA ARG A 190 -8.66 -10.96 -9.08
C ARG A 190 -7.53 -10.76 -8.07
N PHE A 191 -6.71 -11.78 -7.81
CA PHE A 191 -5.64 -11.68 -6.84
C PHE A 191 -4.69 -10.53 -7.22
N PRO A 192 -4.56 -9.49 -6.38
CA PRO A 192 -3.66 -8.39 -6.68
C PRO A 192 -2.22 -8.89 -6.52
N LEU A 193 -1.53 -9.06 -7.64
CA LEU A 193 -0.08 -9.23 -7.62
C LEU A 193 0.53 -7.91 -7.13
N LEU A 194 1.44 -7.99 -6.18
CA LEU A 194 2.19 -6.81 -5.78
C LEU A 194 3.00 -6.32 -6.99
N PRO A 195 3.05 -5.00 -7.23
CA PRO A 195 3.92 -4.47 -8.26
C PRO A 195 5.36 -4.89 -7.98
N SER A 196 6.10 -5.18 -9.04
CA SER A 196 7.49 -5.59 -8.93
C SER A 196 8.32 -4.49 -8.26
N MET A 197 9.39 -4.91 -7.57
CA MET A 197 10.36 -3.98 -6.96
C MET A 197 10.85 -2.93 -7.97
N SER A 198 11.09 -3.34 -9.21
CA SER A 198 11.47 -2.48 -10.32
C SER A 198 10.42 -1.41 -10.62
N GLU A 199 9.13 -1.74 -10.65
CA GLU A 199 8.07 -0.77 -10.95
C GLU A 199 7.91 0.28 -9.84
N ILE A 200 8.01 -0.16 -8.58
CA ILE A 200 7.93 0.73 -7.41
C ILE A 200 9.11 1.73 -7.44
N LEU A 201 10.32 1.25 -7.78
CA LEU A 201 11.52 2.09 -7.87
C LEU A 201 11.58 2.95 -9.15
N ALA A 202 11.10 2.43 -10.29
CA ALA A 202 11.13 3.10 -11.60
C ALA A 202 10.17 4.28 -11.71
N GLY A 203 9.18 4.40 -10.81
CA GLY A 203 8.37 5.61 -10.68
C GLY A 203 9.19 6.91 -10.52
N ARG A 204 10.51 6.81 -10.27
CA ARG A 204 11.51 7.88 -10.29
C ARG A 204 11.70 8.56 -11.67
N GLU A 205 11.54 7.86 -12.80
CA GLU A 205 11.95 8.40 -14.11
C GLU A 205 10.83 9.16 -14.85
N GLU A 206 9.58 8.81 -14.63
CA GLU A 206 8.47 9.31 -15.47
C GLU A 206 8.06 10.77 -15.18
N ARG A 207 8.57 11.37 -14.10
CA ARG A 207 8.39 12.80 -13.79
C ARG A 207 9.50 13.72 -14.31
N THR A 208 10.57 13.16 -14.87
CA THR A 208 11.71 13.93 -15.40
C THR A 208 11.78 13.85 -16.92
N ARG A 209 10.64 13.66 -17.61
CA ARG A 209 10.54 14.07 -19.01
C ARG A 209 10.07 15.52 -19.07
N PRO A 210 10.90 16.46 -19.57
CA PRO A 210 10.39 17.78 -19.89
C PRO A 210 9.23 17.61 -20.87
N ARG A 211 8.14 18.29 -20.56
CA ARG A 211 6.95 18.41 -21.39
C ARG A 211 7.41 18.95 -22.74
N SER A 212 7.59 18.07 -23.73
CA SER A 212 7.80 18.48 -25.11
C SER A 212 6.58 19.29 -25.53
N THR A 213 6.75 20.60 -25.63
CA THR A 213 5.80 21.54 -26.20
C THR A 213 5.50 21.14 -27.64
N PRO A 214 4.23 20.94 -28.04
CA PRO A 214 3.86 20.87 -29.44
C PRO A 214 3.63 22.31 -29.91
N GLU A 215 4.72 23.04 -30.15
CA GLU A 215 4.69 24.33 -30.86
C GLU A 215 5.78 24.31 -31.93
N ALA A 216 5.45 23.72 -33.08
CA ALA A 216 6.02 24.05 -34.38
C ALA A 216 5.38 23.10 -35.41
N GLU A 217 4.27 23.53 -36.01
CA GLU A 217 3.95 23.36 -37.44
C GLU A 217 2.50 23.82 -37.69
N ALA A 218 2.30 25.12 -37.48
CA ALA A 218 1.24 25.86 -38.14
C ALA A 218 1.94 26.89 -39.03
N LEU A 219 2.24 26.51 -40.28
CA LEU A 219 2.46 27.41 -41.41
C LEU A 219 2.92 26.57 -42.61
N VAL A 220 2.10 26.56 -43.66
CA VAL A 220 2.30 26.18 -45.08
C VAL A 220 0.97 25.53 -45.51
N GLU A 221 0.18 26.02 -46.46
CA GLU A 221 0.31 27.13 -47.40
C GLU A 221 -1.06 27.21 -48.09
N THR A 222 -1.71 28.37 -48.04
CA THR A 222 -2.84 28.69 -48.93
C THR A 222 -2.29 29.40 -50.15
N ARG A 223 -2.34 28.74 -51.32
CA ARG A 223 -2.57 29.41 -52.61
C ARG A 223 -3.05 28.44 -53.67
#